data_AF-A0A963Z8B5-F1
#
_entry.id   AF-A0A963Z8B5-F1
#
_cell.length_a   1.000
_cell.length_b   1.000
_cell.length_c   1.000
_cell.angle_alpha   90.00
_cell.angle_beta   90.00
_cell.angle_gamma   90.00
#
_symmetry.space_group_name_H-M   'P 1'
#
loop_
_entity.id
_entity.type
_entity.pdbx_description
1 polymer ?
#
loop_
_entity_poly.entity_id
_entity_poly.type
_entity_poly.pdbx_seq_one_letter_code
_entity_poly.pdbx_strand_id
1 'polypeptide(L)'
;MRTDNEEGIIYLELMIGLILVLAVVLGVAQLYLISWHRLQHEVIATEILMGPQEGSIYFDEVNNTFKKLDSSERSPVTPDSYLAQMAKLFRSRKPDESYAMIIGLEYLLIDPETGVVVENPSPESSVYIIESGLEARCSSDGPELENTIRNFAASKLQVAYDYSNTNYSGQVSSDAGRVGSKLYDVYIGEQRVRKYINLFPVVFFRICSTVDQKFIRSDVTTNHFIIPRIHLK
;
A
#
# COMPACT_ATOMS: atom_id res chain seq x y z
N MET A 1 -53.52 -23.49 39.60
CA MET A 1 -52.64 -22.35 39.98
C MET A 1 -51.31 -22.60 39.28
N ARG A 2 -50.89 -21.68 38.40
CA ARG A 2 -49.69 -21.68 37.52
C ARG A 2 -49.62 -22.75 36.42
N THR A 3 -50.08 -22.37 35.22
CA THR A 3 -49.68 -22.95 33.91
C THR A 3 -49.29 -21.83 32.94
N ASP A 4 -49.88 -20.64 33.09
CA ASP A 4 -49.64 -19.50 32.19
C ASP A 4 -48.22 -18.90 32.29
N ASN A 5 -47.49 -19.15 33.39
CA ASN A 5 -46.13 -18.66 33.56
C ASN A 5 -45.08 -19.50 32.84
N GLU A 6 -45.29 -20.80 32.67
CA GLU A 6 -44.29 -21.70 32.08
C GLU A 6 -44.24 -21.56 30.55
N GLU A 7 -45.40 -21.46 29.90
CA GLU A 7 -45.47 -21.19 28.46
C GLU A 7 -44.86 -19.82 28.11
N GLY A 8 -45.13 -18.79 28.91
CA GLY A 8 -44.55 -17.45 28.72
C GLY A 8 -43.02 -17.42 28.85
N ILE A 9 -42.45 -18.24 29.75
CA ILE A 9 -40.99 -18.37 29.91
C ILE A 9 -40.38 -19.07 28.69
N ILE A 10 -41.03 -20.12 28.17
CA ILE A 10 -40.55 -20.85 26.98
C ILE A 10 -40.53 -19.92 25.75
N TYR A 11 -41.55 -19.09 25.54
CA TYR A 11 -41.55 -18.11 24.45
C TYR A 11 -40.46 -17.05 24.60
N LEU A 12 -40.20 -16.59 25.83
CA LEU A 12 -39.13 -15.63 26.11
C LEU A 12 -37.75 -16.24 25.83
N GLU A 13 -37.50 -17.47 26.28
CA GLU A 13 -36.25 -18.19 26.04
C GLU A 13 -36.02 -18.44 24.55
N LEU A 14 -37.08 -18.81 23.81
CA LEU A 14 -37.00 -19.02 22.37
C LEU A 14 -36.72 -17.71 21.63
N MET A 15 -37.35 -16.60 22.03
CA MET A 15 -37.07 -15.27 21.48
C MET A 15 -35.64 -14.82 21.75
N ILE A 16 -35.14 -15.00 22.98
CA ILE A 16 -33.75 -14.69 23.33
C ILE A 16 -32.78 -15.55 22.51
N GLY A 17 -33.05 -16.85 22.40
CA GLY A 17 -32.25 -17.77 21.59
C GLY A 17 -32.21 -17.36 20.12
N LEU A 18 -33.34 -16.98 19.54
CA LEU A 18 -33.45 -16.57 18.14
C LEU A 18 -32.73 -15.24 17.88
N ILE A 19 -32.84 -14.28 18.81
CA ILE A 19 -32.09 -13.01 18.76
C ILE A 19 -30.58 -13.27 18.83
N LEU A 20 -30.12 -14.15 19.72
CA LEU A 20 -28.69 -14.49 19.83
C LEU A 20 -28.16 -15.16 18.56
N VAL A 21 -28.92 -16.10 17.98
CA VAL A 21 -28.53 -16.75 16.71
C VAL A 21 -28.44 -15.71 15.59
N LEU A 22 -29.42 -14.81 15.48
CA LEU A 22 -29.38 -13.73 14.49
C LEU A 22 -28.17 -12.81 14.69
N ALA A 23 -27.85 -12.44 15.94
CA ALA A 23 -26.69 -11.62 16.25
C ALA A 23 -25.37 -12.31 15.85
N VAL A 24 -25.23 -13.61 16.12
CA VAL A 24 -24.04 -14.39 15.71
C VAL A 24 -23.93 -14.47 14.19
N VAL A 25 -25.02 -14.76 13.48
CA VAL A 25 -25.03 -14.84 12.00
C VAL A 25 -24.65 -13.49 11.38
N LEU A 26 -25.21 -12.40 11.89
CA LEU A 26 -24.87 -11.05 11.44
C LEU A 26 -23.40 -10.70 11.71
N GLY A 27 -22.88 -11.07 12.90
CA GLY A 27 -21.47 -10.86 13.24
C GLY A 27 -20.50 -11.64 12.33
N VAL A 28 -20.81 -12.90 12.02
CA VAL A 28 -20.02 -13.72 11.09
C VAL A 28 -20.09 -13.17 9.67
N ALA A 29 -21.28 -12.76 9.20
CA ALA A 29 -21.45 -12.15 7.89
C ALA A 29 -20.63 -10.85 7.76
N GLN A 30 -20.59 -10.03 8.81
CA GLN A 30 -19.76 -8.82 8.85
C GLN A 30 -18.26 -9.15 8.74
N LEU A 31 -17.77 -10.08 9.55
CA LEU A 31 -16.36 -10.50 9.51
C LEU A 31 -15.98 -11.06 8.14
N TYR A 32 -16.88 -11.82 7.52
CA TYR A 32 -16.71 -12.34 6.18
C TYR A 32 -16.57 -11.21 5.14
N LEU A 33 -17.46 -10.22 5.14
CA LEU A 33 -17.42 -9.09 4.21
C LEU A 33 -16.17 -8.23 4.40
N ILE A 34 -15.79 -7.92 5.64
CA ILE A 34 -14.54 -7.20 5.93
C ILE A 34 -13.34 -7.98 5.40
N SER A 35 -13.31 -9.29 5.64
CA SER A 35 -12.22 -10.16 5.16
C SER A 35 -12.18 -10.25 3.64
N TRP A 36 -13.34 -10.26 2.98
CA TRP A 36 -13.46 -10.25 1.53
C TRP A 36 -12.90 -8.97 0.93
N HIS A 37 -13.27 -7.80 1.46
CA HIS A 37 -12.72 -6.51 1.02
C HIS A 37 -11.21 -6.45 1.22
N ARG A 38 -10.69 -6.94 2.36
CA ARG A 38 -9.23 -7.07 2.57
C ARG A 38 -8.57 -7.95 1.52
N LEU A 39 -9.16 -9.10 1.18
CA LEU A 39 -8.64 -9.97 0.14
C LEU A 39 -8.60 -9.26 -1.22
N GLN A 40 -9.64 -8.50 -1.57
CA GLN A 40 -9.66 -7.69 -2.80
C GLN A 40 -8.56 -6.62 -2.79
N HIS A 41 -8.32 -5.96 -1.65
CA HIS A 41 -7.21 -5.02 -1.52
C HIS A 41 -5.86 -5.69 -1.82
N GLU A 42 -5.61 -6.88 -1.27
CA GLU A 42 -4.35 -7.61 -1.48
C GLU A 42 -4.17 -8.05 -2.94
N VAL A 43 -5.26 -8.46 -3.60
CA VAL A 43 -5.22 -8.80 -5.04
C VAL A 43 -4.89 -7.57 -5.87
N ILE A 44 -5.59 -6.46 -5.67
CA ILE A 44 -5.34 -5.19 -6.37
C ILE A 44 -3.91 -4.70 -6.10
N ALA A 45 -3.47 -4.74 -4.84
CA ALA A 45 -2.11 -4.38 -4.47
C ALA A 45 -1.11 -5.24 -5.23
N THR A 46 -1.27 -6.56 -5.26
CA THR A 46 -0.39 -7.47 -6.00
C THR A 46 -0.32 -7.13 -7.49
N GLU A 47 -1.46 -6.82 -8.11
CA GLU A 47 -1.50 -6.41 -9.53
C GLU A 47 -0.77 -5.08 -9.76
N ILE A 48 -0.94 -4.10 -8.85
CA ILE A 48 -0.18 -2.83 -8.87
C ILE A 48 1.32 -3.09 -8.68
N LEU A 49 1.68 -3.98 -7.76
CA LEU A 49 3.07 -4.34 -7.47
C LEU A 49 3.74 -5.08 -8.63
N MET A 50 2.98 -5.76 -9.49
CA MET A 50 3.48 -6.47 -10.66
C MET A 50 3.44 -5.66 -11.96
N GLY A 51 2.54 -4.67 -12.07
CA GLY A 51 2.25 -3.94 -13.31
C GLY A 51 3.39 -3.01 -13.77
N PRO A 52 3.37 -1.71 -13.44
CA PRO A 52 4.31 -0.71 -13.99
C PRO A 52 5.79 -0.89 -13.59
N GLN A 53 6.17 -2.01 -12.97
CA GLN A 53 7.54 -2.29 -12.53
C GLN A 53 8.50 -2.56 -13.67
N GLU A 54 8.04 -3.21 -14.73
CA GLU A 54 8.89 -3.45 -15.87
C GLU A 54 8.70 -2.29 -16.84
N GLY A 55 9.78 -1.59 -17.20
CA GLY A 55 9.80 -0.69 -18.38
C GLY A 55 9.57 -1.44 -19.71
N SER A 56 8.94 -2.62 -19.64
CA SER A 56 8.51 -3.50 -20.70
C SER A 56 6.99 -3.56 -20.79
N ILE A 57 6.20 -3.03 -19.84
CA ILE A 57 4.74 -3.09 -19.88
C ILE A 57 4.10 -1.74 -19.54
N TYR A 58 3.12 -1.35 -20.34
CA TYR A 58 2.27 -0.18 -20.11
C TYR A 58 0.80 -0.58 -20.15
N PHE A 59 -0.06 0.24 -19.55
CA PHE A 59 -1.49 0.05 -19.58
C PHE A 59 -2.12 0.81 -20.76
N ASP A 60 -2.74 0.09 -21.70
CA ASP A 60 -3.47 0.67 -22.83
C ASP A 60 -4.90 1.02 -22.41
N GLU A 61 -5.15 2.32 -22.26
CA GLU A 61 -6.47 2.86 -21.86
C GLU A 61 -7.58 2.58 -22.88
N VAL A 62 -7.25 2.49 -24.17
CA VAL A 62 -8.25 2.31 -25.23
C VAL A 62 -8.79 0.88 -25.19
N ASN A 63 -7.92 -0.08 -24.91
CA ASN A 63 -8.26 -1.50 -24.91
C ASN A 63 -8.46 -2.07 -23.50
N ASN A 64 -8.18 -1.31 -22.44
CA ASN A 64 -8.22 -1.74 -21.05
C ASN A 64 -7.33 -2.99 -20.80
N THR A 65 -6.15 -3.04 -21.43
CA THR A 65 -5.23 -4.19 -21.41
C THR A 65 -3.79 -3.78 -21.13
N PHE A 66 -3.01 -4.67 -20.54
CA PHE A 66 -1.55 -4.51 -20.48
C PHE A 66 -0.91 -4.84 -21.82
N LYS A 67 -0.01 -3.97 -22.28
CA LYS A 67 0.77 -4.16 -23.51
C LYS A 67 2.25 -4.05 -23.23
N LYS A 68 3.03 -4.77 -24.03
CA LYS A 68 4.50 -4.69 -23.95
C LYS A 68 4.96 -3.37 -24.57
N LEU A 69 5.72 -2.56 -23.83
CA LEU A 69 6.45 -1.39 -24.34
C LEU A 69 7.51 -1.85 -25.34
N ASP A 70 7.48 -1.28 -26.54
CA ASP A 70 8.57 -1.48 -27.51
C ASP A 70 9.83 -0.76 -27.01
N SER A 71 10.98 -1.30 -27.37
CA SER A 71 12.32 -0.75 -27.11
C SER A 71 12.50 0.69 -27.59
N SER A 72 11.76 1.11 -28.62
CA SER A 72 11.75 2.48 -29.17
C SER A 72 10.82 3.46 -28.44
N GLU A 73 9.94 2.98 -27.56
CA GLU A 73 8.96 3.78 -26.79
C GLU A 73 9.36 3.96 -25.33
N ARG A 74 10.63 3.68 -24.99
CA ARG A 74 11.21 3.95 -23.68
C ARG A 74 11.39 5.45 -23.46
N SER A 75 10.30 6.19 -23.35
CA SER A 75 10.31 7.53 -22.77
C SER A 75 10.87 7.44 -21.34
N PRO A 76 11.66 8.43 -20.89
CA PRO A 76 12.03 8.51 -19.49
C PRO A 76 10.75 8.54 -18.65
N VAL A 77 10.63 7.59 -17.72
CA VAL A 77 9.47 7.51 -16.84
C VAL A 77 9.70 8.50 -15.71
N THR A 78 8.98 9.62 -15.77
CA THR A 78 8.94 10.59 -14.68
C THR A 78 8.16 9.99 -13.50
N PRO A 79 8.45 10.40 -12.25
CA PRO A 79 7.64 10.07 -11.09
C PRO A 79 6.14 10.20 -11.32
N ASP A 80 5.71 11.32 -11.89
CA ASP A 80 4.30 11.61 -12.16
C ASP A 80 3.68 10.62 -13.15
N SER A 81 4.40 10.29 -14.23
CA SER A 81 3.93 9.33 -15.23
C SER A 81 3.82 7.90 -14.66
N TYR A 82 4.69 7.53 -13.72
CA TYR A 82 4.64 6.25 -13.03
C TYR A 82 3.46 6.17 -12.06
N LEU A 83 3.25 7.20 -11.25
CA LEU A 83 2.14 7.28 -10.30
C LEU A 83 0.79 7.33 -11.04
N ALA A 84 0.72 8.04 -12.17
CA ALA A 84 -0.46 8.05 -13.04
C ALA A 84 -0.77 6.65 -13.62
N GLN A 85 0.23 5.85 -13.98
CA GLN A 85 0.01 4.48 -14.45
C GLN A 85 -0.52 3.56 -13.34
N MET A 86 0.00 3.68 -12.12
CA MET A 86 -0.56 2.97 -10.95
C MET A 86 -2.02 3.37 -10.70
N ALA A 87 -2.34 4.67 -10.82
CA ALA A 87 -3.70 5.16 -10.70
C ALA A 87 -4.65 4.56 -11.74
N LYS A 88 -4.23 4.49 -13.00
CA LYS A 88 -5.00 3.89 -14.09
C LYS A 88 -5.23 2.40 -13.84
N LEU A 89 -4.20 1.68 -13.40
CA LEU A 89 -4.28 0.26 -13.06
C LEU A 89 -5.35 0.04 -11.99
N PHE A 90 -5.28 0.80 -10.89
CA PHE A 90 -6.28 0.73 -9.83
C PHE A 90 -7.69 1.01 -10.33
N ARG A 91 -7.90 2.07 -11.11
CA ARG A 91 -9.23 2.40 -11.67
C ARG A 91 -9.81 1.29 -12.54
N SER A 92 -8.97 0.56 -13.27
CA SER A 92 -9.41 -0.57 -14.11
C SER A 92 -9.71 -1.86 -13.34
N ARG A 93 -9.19 -1.97 -12.10
CA ARG A 93 -9.22 -3.20 -11.29
C ARG A 93 -10.09 -3.11 -10.05
N LYS A 94 -10.45 -1.89 -9.63
CA LYS A 94 -11.37 -1.71 -8.52
C LYS A 94 -12.69 -2.46 -8.79
N PRO A 95 -13.26 -3.16 -7.80
CA PRO A 95 -14.52 -3.85 -7.98
C PRO A 95 -15.69 -2.91 -8.28
N ASP A 96 -15.74 -1.76 -7.60
CA ASP A 96 -16.83 -0.78 -7.66
C ASP A 96 -16.39 0.60 -7.11
N GLU A 97 -17.33 1.53 -6.99
CA GLU A 97 -17.13 2.91 -6.50
C GLU A 97 -16.92 3.01 -4.98
N SER A 98 -17.05 1.91 -4.23
CA SER A 98 -16.79 1.88 -2.78
C SER A 98 -15.30 1.83 -2.45
N TYR A 99 -14.42 1.64 -3.44
CA TYR A 99 -12.97 1.56 -3.29
C TYR A 99 -12.30 2.89 -3.63
N ALA A 100 -11.22 3.23 -2.93
CA ALA A 100 -10.35 4.37 -3.21
C ALA A 100 -8.88 4.01 -2.96
N MET A 101 -7.97 4.78 -3.54
CA MET A 101 -6.53 4.60 -3.33
C MET A 101 -5.82 5.95 -3.14
N ILE A 102 -4.89 6.00 -2.20
CA ILE A 102 -3.99 7.14 -2.01
C ILE A 102 -2.59 6.63 -2.30
N ILE A 103 -1.82 7.34 -3.12
CA ILE A 103 -0.42 6.99 -3.41
C ILE A 103 0.47 8.17 -3.00
N GLY A 104 1.60 7.89 -2.35
CA GLY A 104 2.67 8.84 -2.10
C GLY A 104 4.00 8.28 -2.60
N LEU A 105 4.79 9.12 -3.25
CA LEU A 105 6.20 8.85 -3.53
C LEU A 105 7.04 9.63 -2.53
N GLU A 106 7.88 8.90 -1.82
CA GLU A 106 8.87 9.44 -0.90
C GLU A 106 10.23 8.85 -1.24
N TYR A 107 11.29 9.52 -0.84
CA TYR A 107 12.66 9.11 -1.11
C TYR A 107 13.39 8.83 0.19
N LEU A 108 14.09 7.71 0.21
CA LEU A 108 15.07 7.41 1.23
C LEU A 108 16.40 8.04 0.81
N LEU A 109 16.92 8.93 1.64
CA LEU A 109 18.24 9.53 1.46
C LEU A 109 19.32 8.56 1.95
N ILE A 110 20.28 8.27 1.09
CA ILE A 110 21.34 7.31 1.35
C ILE A 110 22.69 7.99 1.13
N ASP A 111 23.61 7.82 2.07
CA ASP A 111 25.00 8.21 1.86
C ASP A 111 25.58 7.33 0.74
N PRO A 112 25.98 7.92 -0.40
CA PRO A 112 26.43 7.16 -1.56
C PRO A 112 27.71 6.36 -1.29
N GLU A 113 28.51 6.71 -0.30
CA GLU A 113 29.77 6.02 0.01
C GLU A 113 29.57 4.88 1.01
N THR A 114 28.66 5.05 1.97
CA THR A 114 28.44 4.08 3.05
C THR A 114 27.21 3.20 2.85
N GLY A 115 26.21 3.65 2.09
CA GLY A 115 24.92 2.97 1.97
C GLY A 115 24.05 3.09 3.23
N VAL A 116 24.42 3.97 4.17
CA VAL A 116 23.65 4.24 5.39
C VAL A 116 22.59 5.28 5.09
N VAL A 117 21.42 5.16 5.73
CA VAL A 117 20.35 6.14 5.56
C VAL A 117 20.69 7.41 6.34
N VAL A 118 20.51 8.56 5.70
CA VAL A 118 20.77 9.88 6.30
C VAL A 118 19.51 10.40 6.98
N GLU A 119 19.66 10.94 8.20
CA GLU A 119 18.58 11.57 8.95
C GLU A 119 18.28 12.96 8.37
N ASN A 120 17.31 13.07 7.45
CA ASN A 120 16.62 14.33 7.12
C ASN A 120 15.47 14.08 6.14
N PRO A 121 14.47 15.00 6.06
CA PRO A 121 13.21 14.71 5.41
C PRO A 121 13.45 14.48 3.92
N SER A 122 12.74 13.50 3.37
CA SER A 122 12.66 13.25 1.94
C SER A 122 12.58 14.61 1.22
N PRO A 123 13.63 15.05 0.50
CA PRO A 123 13.72 16.41 -0.01
C PRO A 123 12.68 16.70 -1.08
N GLU A 124 12.08 15.64 -1.62
CA GLU A 124 10.97 15.67 -2.55
C GLU A 124 9.93 14.66 -2.08
N SER A 125 8.67 15.07 -2.03
CA SER A 125 7.57 14.17 -1.72
C SER A 125 6.41 14.53 -2.62
N SER A 126 5.88 13.55 -3.34
CA SER A 126 4.77 13.75 -4.25
C SER A 126 3.62 12.87 -3.79
N VAL A 127 2.53 13.49 -3.34
CA VAL A 127 1.33 12.76 -2.94
C VAL A 127 0.26 12.93 -4.01
N TYR A 128 -0.31 11.81 -4.41
CA TYR A 128 -1.38 11.69 -5.40
C TYR A 128 -2.56 10.99 -4.76
N ILE A 129 -3.64 11.74 -4.55
CA ILE A 129 -4.91 11.19 -4.06
C ILE A 129 -5.70 10.68 -5.27
N ILE A 130 -6.04 9.39 -5.29
CA ILE A 130 -6.83 8.77 -6.37
C ILE A 130 -8.17 8.33 -5.78
N GLU A 131 -9.12 9.25 -5.85
CA GLU A 131 -10.50 8.94 -5.55
C GLU A 131 -11.10 8.16 -6.72
N SER A 132 -11.73 7.03 -6.41
CA SER A 132 -12.47 6.27 -7.40
C SER A 132 -13.88 6.00 -6.89
N GLY A 133 -14.63 7.09 -6.74
CA GLY A 133 -16.06 7.05 -6.45
C GLY A 133 -16.45 7.97 -5.30
N LEU A 134 -17.67 8.52 -5.37
CA LEU A 134 -18.25 9.35 -4.30
C LEU A 134 -18.62 8.52 -3.06
N GLU A 135 -18.54 7.19 -3.14
CA GLU A 135 -19.02 6.24 -2.13
C GLU A 135 -17.89 5.61 -1.30
N ALA A 136 -16.64 5.70 -1.75
CA ALA A 136 -15.48 5.32 -0.96
C ALA A 136 -15.27 6.36 0.15
N ARG A 137 -15.91 6.16 1.30
CA ARG A 137 -15.94 7.12 2.42
C ARG A 137 -14.68 7.12 3.28
N CYS A 138 -13.55 6.84 2.65
CA CYS A 138 -12.22 7.09 3.15
C CYS A 138 -11.94 8.60 3.36
N SER A 139 -12.95 9.44 3.11
CA SER A 139 -12.99 10.89 3.18
C SER A 139 -12.88 11.40 4.62
N SER A 140 -11.66 11.68 5.03
CA SER A 140 -11.39 12.99 5.61
C SER A 140 -10.96 13.96 4.51
N ASP A 141 -11.00 15.27 4.77
CA ASP A 141 -10.59 16.29 3.79
C ASP A 141 -9.21 15.93 3.20
N GLY A 142 -8.98 16.23 1.91
CA GLY A 142 -7.75 15.89 1.19
C GLY A 142 -6.45 16.01 2.00
N PRO A 143 -6.21 17.10 2.77
CA PRO A 143 -5.02 17.25 3.61
C PRO A 143 -4.86 16.18 4.70
N GLU A 144 -5.94 15.70 5.31
CA GLU A 144 -5.87 14.66 6.33
C GLU A 144 -5.48 13.32 5.68
N LEU A 145 -6.02 13.02 4.51
CA LEU A 145 -5.66 11.83 3.74
C LEU A 145 -4.19 11.84 3.33
N GLU A 146 -3.68 12.98 2.85
CA GLU A 146 -2.25 13.15 2.57
C GLU A 146 -1.40 12.90 3.81
N ASN A 147 -1.80 13.46 4.96
CA ASN A 147 -1.09 13.23 6.23
C ASN A 147 -1.07 11.76 6.61
N THR A 148 -2.14 10.99 6.33
CA THR A 148 -2.13 9.57 6.67
C THR A 148 -1.10 8.76 5.86
N ILE A 149 -0.95 9.03 4.56
CA ILE A 149 0.04 8.32 3.73
C ILE A 149 1.46 8.79 4.06
N ARG A 150 1.65 10.09 4.35
CA ARG A 150 2.93 10.65 4.80
C ARG A 150 3.37 10.08 6.13
N ASN A 151 2.47 9.98 7.12
CA ASN A 151 2.77 9.37 8.42
C ASN A 151 3.11 7.88 8.28
N PHE A 152 2.39 7.15 7.43
CA PHE A 152 2.71 5.77 7.12
C PHE A 152 4.11 5.65 6.50
N ALA A 153 4.42 6.46 5.47
CA ALA A 153 5.71 6.48 4.83
C ALA A 153 6.84 6.83 5.81
N ALA A 154 6.69 7.92 6.57
CA ALA A 154 7.64 8.35 7.59
C ALA A 154 7.94 7.23 8.59
N SER A 155 6.91 6.51 9.08
CA SER A 155 7.13 5.38 10.00
C SER A 155 7.98 4.26 9.39
N LYS A 156 7.83 3.98 8.08
CA LYS A 156 8.60 2.93 7.40
C LYS A 156 10.01 3.38 7.05
N LEU A 157 10.16 4.63 6.63
CA LEU A 157 11.48 5.22 6.37
C LEU A 157 12.29 5.33 7.68
N GLN A 158 11.64 5.63 8.81
CA GLN A 158 12.29 5.62 10.12
C GLN A 158 12.82 4.23 10.49
N VAL A 159 12.05 3.17 10.24
CA VAL A 159 12.54 1.78 10.47
C VAL A 159 13.77 1.48 9.62
N ALA A 160 13.82 1.94 8.37
CA ALA A 160 15.00 1.78 7.53
C ALA A 160 16.20 2.59 8.06
N TYR A 161 15.96 3.80 8.55
CA TYR A 161 16.96 4.63 9.20
C TYR A 161 17.54 3.96 10.45
N ASP A 162 16.68 3.54 11.38
CA ASP A 162 17.06 2.89 12.63
C ASP A 162 17.84 1.60 12.36
N TYR A 163 17.36 0.79 11.41
CA TYR A 163 18.05 -0.43 10.99
C TYR A 163 19.45 -0.14 10.45
N SER A 164 19.58 0.84 9.55
CA SER A 164 20.86 1.15 8.91
C SER A 164 21.89 1.63 9.92
N ASN A 165 21.51 2.54 10.82
CA ASN A 165 22.42 3.11 11.81
C ASN A 165 22.78 2.13 12.93
N THR A 166 21.83 1.30 13.37
CA THR A 166 22.09 0.32 14.43
C THR A 166 22.99 -0.83 13.96
N ASN A 167 22.85 -1.25 12.70
CA ASN A 167 23.53 -2.44 12.19
C ASN A 167 24.76 -2.13 11.33
N TYR A 168 25.08 -0.85 11.10
CA TYR A 168 26.23 -0.47 10.29
C TYR A 168 27.54 -0.83 10.99
N SER A 169 28.32 -1.73 10.40
CA SER A 169 29.55 -2.22 11.00
C SER A 169 30.80 -1.41 10.63
N GLY A 170 30.71 -0.43 9.72
CA GLY A 170 31.87 0.30 9.18
C GLY A 170 32.83 -0.53 8.33
N GLN A 171 32.69 -1.87 8.34
CA GLN A 171 33.58 -2.77 7.61
C GLN A 171 33.30 -2.72 6.11
N VAL A 172 34.39 -2.58 5.34
CA VAL A 172 34.38 -2.50 3.88
C VAL A 172 33.90 -3.80 3.22
N SER A 173 34.08 -4.95 3.87
CA SER A 173 33.64 -6.26 3.38
C SER A 173 32.18 -6.59 3.74
N SER A 174 31.61 -5.94 4.75
CA SER A 174 30.26 -6.24 5.27
C SER A 174 29.16 -5.52 4.50
N ASP A 175 27.98 -6.14 4.42
CA ASP A 175 26.73 -5.53 3.93
C ASP A 175 25.79 -5.14 5.10
N ALA A 176 26.20 -5.34 6.36
CA ALA A 176 25.39 -5.03 7.54
C ALA A 176 25.06 -3.54 7.64
N GLY A 177 23.78 -3.23 7.86
CA GLY A 177 23.25 -1.86 7.99
C GLY A 177 23.25 -1.04 6.71
N ARG A 178 23.60 -1.62 5.55
CA ARG A 178 23.58 -0.92 4.26
C ARG A 178 22.24 -1.13 3.57
N VAL A 179 21.66 -0.05 3.06
CA VAL A 179 20.33 -0.01 2.43
C VAL A 179 20.45 0.61 1.04
N GLY A 180 19.50 0.27 0.15
CA GLY A 180 19.40 0.85 -1.19
C GLY A 180 20.08 0.04 -2.29
N SER A 181 20.15 0.63 -3.48
CA SER A 181 20.75 0.01 -4.65
C SER A 181 22.21 0.43 -4.85
N LYS A 182 23.06 -0.53 -5.17
CA LYS A 182 24.47 -0.29 -5.52
C LYS A 182 24.56 0.13 -6.98
N LEU A 183 25.25 1.23 -7.24
CA LEU A 183 25.68 1.63 -8.58
C LEU A 183 26.82 0.73 -9.06
N TYR A 184 27.76 0.40 -8.16
CA TYR A 184 28.79 -0.58 -8.40
C TYR A 184 29.25 -1.22 -7.08
N ASP A 185 29.81 -2.42 -7.20
CA ASP A 185 30.37 -3.21 -6.11
C ASP A 185 31.52 -4.05 -6.68
N VAL A 186 32.76 -3.57 -6.51
CA VAL A 186 33.93 -4.14 -7.17
C VAL A 186 35.05 -4.35 -6.17
N TYR A 187 35.90 -5.34 -6.43
CA TYR A 187 37.14 -5.55 -5.69
C TYR A 187 38.31 -4.95 -6.48
N ILE A 188 39.06 -4.05 -5.85
CA ILE A 188 40.31 -3.50 -6.35
C ILE A 188 41.42 -4.06 -5.45
N GLY A 189 42.07 -5.13 -5.91
CA GLY A 189 42.94 -5.95 -5.05
C GLY A 189 42.12 -6.60 -3.94
N GLU A 190 42.53 -6.42 -2.68
CA GLU A 190 41.82 -6.93 -1.50
C GLU A 190 40.75 -5.95 -0.97
N GLN A 191 40.61 -4.76 -1.55
CA GLN A 191 39.66 -3.75 -1.11
C GLN A 191 38.36 -3.81 -1.92
N ARG A 192 37.21 -3.96 -1.25
CA ARG A 192 35.89 -3.89 -1.87
C ARG A 192 35.42 -2.43 -1.92
N VAL A 193 35.28 -1.86 -3.11
CA VAL A 193 34.79 -0.49 -3.33
C VAL A 193 33.35 -0.54 -3.81
N ARG A 194 32.47 0.25 -3.19
CA ARG A 194 31.04 0.32 -3.55
C ARG A 194 30.59 1.76 -3.63
N LYS A 195 29.52 1.98 -4.38
CA LYS A 195 28.78 3.24 -4.36
C LYS A 195 27.30 2.97 -4.49
N TYR A 196 26.50 3.74 -3.78
CA TYR A 196 25.05 3.60 -3.70
C TYR A 196 24.36 4.73 -4.45
N ILE A 197 23.13 4.48 -4.86
CA ILE A 197 22.21 5.53 -5.29
C ILE A 197 21.87 6.37 -4.06
N ASN A 198 22.04 7.69 -4.16
CA ASN A 198 21.83 8.63 -3.05
C ASN A 198 20.34 8.92 -2.77
N LEU A 199 19.48 8.80 -3.78
CA LEU A 199 18.03 8.98 -3.69
C LEU A 199 17.32 7.69 -4.10
N PHE A 200 16.73 7.01 -3.13
CA PHE A 200 16.07 5.73 -3.36
C PHE A 200 14.55 5.88 -3.28
N PRO A 201 13.83 5.80 -4.43
CA PRO A 201 12.39 6.04 -4.46
C PRO A 201 11.62 4.89 -3.81
N VAL A 202 10.63 5.24 -3.00
CA VAL A 202 9.69 4.30 -2.39
C VAL A 202 8.27 4.84 -2.57
N VAL A 203 7.44 4.06 -3.25
CA VAL A 203 6.03 4.42 -3.46
C VAL A 203 5.18 3.70 -2.41
N PHE A 204 4.50 4.49 -1.60
CA PHE A 204 3.56 4.06 -0.60
C PHE A 204 2.16 4.19 -1.14
N PHE A 205 1.28 3.22 -0.90
CA PHE A 205 -0.12 3.38 -1.24
C PHE A 205 -1.03 2.75 -0.21
N ARG A 206 -2.19 3.35 -0.04
CA ARG A 206 -3.27 2.89 0.83
C ARG A 206 -4.48 2.61 -0.03
N ILE A 207 -5.01 1.39 0.06
CA ILE A 207 -6.30 1.03 -0.52
C ILE A 207 -7.33 1.06 0.60
N CYS A 208 -8.47 1.65 0.32
CA CYS A 208 -9.56 1.76 1.25
C CYS A 208 -10.88 1.39 0.58
N SER A 209 -11.79 0.75 1.31
CA SER A 209 -13.14 0.46 0.84
C SER A 209 -14.17 0.58 1.95
N THR A 210 -15.40 0.91 1.59
CA THR A 210 -16.52 0.99 2.55
C THR A 210 -17.45 -0.21 2.36
N VAL A 211 -17.66 -0.97 3.43
CA VAL A 211 -18.68 -2.01 3.49
C VAL A 211 -19.95 -1.35 4.03
N ASP A 212 -20.95 -1.13 3.17
CA ASP A 212 -22.26 -0.59 3.56
C ASP A 212 -23.36 -1.64 3.38
N GLN A 213 -23.90 -2.13 4.48
CA GLN A 213 -25.14 -2.91 4.52
C GLN A 213 -26.11 -2.23 5.47
N LYS A 214 -27.43 -2.40 5.25
CA LYS A 214 -28.56 -1.70 5.91
C LYS A 214 -28.46 -1.44 7.43
N PHE A 215 -27.60 -2.13 8.18
CA PHE A 215 -27.39 -1.96 9.61
C PHE A 215 -25.90 -1.93 10.05
N ILE A 216 -24.95 -2.07 9.13
CA ILE A 216 -23.53 -2.22 9.44
C ILE A 216 -22.74 -1.43 8.40
N ARG A 217 -21.96 -0.46 8.90
CA ARG A 217 -21.01 0.29 8.10
C ARG A 217 -19.61 0.14 8.68
N SER A 218 -18.67 -0.31 7.86
CA SER A 218 -17.27 -0.48 8.26
C SER A 218 -16.35 -0.06 7.13
N ASP A 219 -15.32 0.72 7.45
CA ASP A 219 -14.26 1.05 6.50
C ASP A 219 -13.11 0.05 6.66
N VAL A 220 -12.62 -0.44 5.53
CA VAL A 220 -11.52 -1.38 5.44
C VAL A 220 -10.35 -0.62 4.83
N THR A 221 -9.17 -0.70 5.45
CA THR A 221 -7.94 -0.07 4.95
C THR A 221 -6.79 -1.05 4.95
N THR A 222 -5.95 -0.98 3.93
CA THR A 222 -4.69 -1.73 3.83
C THR A 222 -3.58 -0.79 3.34
N ASN A 223 -2.38 -0.95 3.87
CA ASN A 223 -1.23 -0.12 3.54
C ASN A 223 -0.14 -0.96 2.90
N HIS A 224 0.42 -0.45 1.81
CA HIS A 224 1.36 -1.15 0.95
C HIS A 224 2.50 -0.20 0.55
N PHE A 225 3.64 -0.77 0.20
CA PHE A 225 4.73 0.00 -0.38
C PHE A 225 5.46 -0.82 -1.43
N ILE A 226 6.09 -0.12 -2.38
CA ILE A 226 6.93 -0.72 -3.41
C ILE A 226 8.13 0.16 -3.71
N ILE A 227 9.23 -0.51 -4.00
CA ILE A 227 10.41 0.11 -4.58
C ILE A 227 10.27 -0.06 -6.10
N PRO A 228 10.10 1.03 -6.87
CA PRO A 228 10.06 0.96 -8.32
C PRO A 228 11.31 0.30 -8.87
N ARG A 229 11.17 -0.74 -9.71
CA ARG A 229 12.30 -1.36 -10.42
C ARG A 229 12.77 -0.52 -11.61
N ILE A 230 11.95 0.41 -12.06
CA ILE A 230 12.28 1.36 -13.11
C ILE A 230 13.05 2.55 -12.53
N HIS A 231 14.04 3.03 -13.28
CA HIS A 231 14.74 4.25 -12.91
C HIS A 231 13.83 5.45 -13.19
N LEU A 232 13.32 6.07 -12.11
CA LEU A 232 12.59 7.33 -12.17
C LEU A 232 13.59 8.46 -12.36
N LYS A 233 13.40 9.27 -13.41
CA LYS A 233 14.26 10.42 -13.73
C LYS A 233 13.64 11.73 -13.30
#